data_AF-A0A9E0PKL0-F1
#
_entry.id   AF-A0A9E0PKL0-F1
#
_cell.length_a   1.000
_cell.length_b   1.000
_cell.length_c   1.000
_cell.angle_alpha   90.00
_cell.angle_beta   90.00
_cell.angle_gamma   90.00
#
_symmetry.space_group_name_H-M   'P 1'
#
loop_
_entity.id
_entity.type
_entity.pdbx_description
1 polymer ?
#
loop_
_entity_poly.entity_id
_entity_poly.type
_entity_poly.pdbx_seq_one_letter_code
_entity_poly.pdbx_strand_id
1 'polypeptide(L)'
;LDAYSRLILATAAMERTVSHSRLLELCDAHSHDLSVLLARLVRQGMLVSDGRARGTVYYLAGAALPTPEDVFSGPLLPAEGIASTIDSADSLPGRLPVGGSEHSQPSSEHSQPSSEYSKARQDLRDAEGRLLSPLLDRPVLDDLGVLAPGFLAQLQALAAPARSGRLGMDQMQAVICAVCEGHYVTRAVLARLLDRSPDALRQTHISPMVRSGMLQLAFPSKPTHEQQAYKTGKL
;
A
#
# COMPACT_ATOMS: atom_id res chain seq x y z
N LEU A 1 7.99 -16.10 -26.52
CA LEU A 1 8.47 -15.90 -25.13
C LEU A 1 9.23 -17.14 -24.69
N ASP A 2 10.49 -16.98 -24.30
CA ASP A 2 11.35 -17.98 -23.67
C ASP A 2 10.82 -18.43 -22.29
N ALA A 3 11.28 -19.60 -21.82
CA ALA A 3 10.78 -20.22 -20.58
C ALA A 3 10.95 -19.30 -19.36
N TYR A 4 12.11 -18.67 -19.20
CA TYR A 4 12.37 -17.73 -18.11
C TYR A 4 11.51 -16.48 -18.17
N SER A 5 11.30 -15.89 -19.36
CA SER A 5 10.37 -14.74 -19.46
C SER A 5 8.95 -15.10 -19.09
N ARG A 6 8.45 -16.28 -19.50
CA ARG A 6 7.12 -16.74 -19.10
C ARG A 6 7.03 -16.93 -17.59
N LEU A 7 8.07 -17.49 -16.97
CA LEU A 7 8.15 -17.65 -15.53
C LEU A 7 8.11 -16.28 -14.82
N ILE A 8 8.96 -15.33 -15.24
CA ILE A 8 8.99 -13.97 -14.66
C ILE A 8 7.62 -13.29 -14.76
N LEU A 9 6.98 -13.35 -15.93
CA LEU A 9 5.66 -12.75 -16.15
C LEU A 9 4.57 -13.44 -15.32
N ALA A 10 4.61 -14.78 -15.21
CA ALA A 10 3.69 -15.53 -14.37
C ALA A 10 3.87 -15.19 -12.88
N THR A 11 5.11 -15.12 -12.40
CA THR A 11 5.38 -14.69 -11.02
C THR A 11 4.91 -13.26 -10.78
N ALA A 12 5.16 -12.33 -11.72
CA ALA A 12 4.65 -10.96 -11.61
C ALA A 12 3.11 -10.90 -11.61
N ALA A 13 2.43 -11.78 -12.35
CA ALA A 13 0.97 -11.88 -12.33
C ALA A 13 0.44 -12.40 -10.97
N MET A 14 1.13 -13.39 -10.38
CA MET A 14 0.70 -14.04 -9.13
C MET A 14 1.06 -13.21 -7.88
N GLU A 15 2.26 -12.64 -7.85
CA GLU A 15 2.81 -11.90 -6.70
C GLU A 15 2.57 -10.38 -6.79
N ARG A 16 1.91 -9.89 -7.87
CA ARG A 16 1.74 -8.48 -8.28
C ARG A 16 3.02 -7.75 -8.65
N THR A 17 4.10 -7.99 -7.89
CA THR A 17 5.42 -7.41 -8.12
C THR A 17 6.50 -8.43 -7.82
N VAL A 18 7.60 -8.39 -8.57
CA VAL A 18 8.75 -9.27 -8.37
C VAL A 18 10.02 -8.45 -8.21
N SER A 19 10.90 -8.88 -7.31
CA SER A 19 12.22 -8.29 -7.12
C SER A 19 13.29 -9.15 -7.79
N HIS A 20 14.47 -8.57 -8.02
CA HIS A 20 15.59 -9.32 -8.57
C HIS A 20 16.00 -10.50 -7.66
N SER A 21 15.99 -10.31 -6.32
CA SER A 21 16.33 -11.40 -5.39
C SER A 21 15.32 -12.54 -5.45
N ARG A 22 14.02 -12.21 -5.55
CA ARG A 22 12.96 -13.22 -5.65
C ARG A 22 13.09 -14.05 -6.93
N LEU A 23 13.41 -13.41 -8.05
CA LEU A 23 13.60 -14.10 -9.32
C LEU A 23 14.86 -14.98 -9.34
N LEU A 24 15.92 -14.62 -8.61
CA LEU A 24 17.09 -15.50 -8.42
C LEU A 24 16.77 -16.75 -7.59
N GLU A 25 15.83 -16.69 -6.66
CA GLU A 25 15.38 -17.87 -5.90
C GLU A 25 14.53 -18.82 -6.76
N LEU A 26 13.78 -18.27 -7.72
CA LEU A 26 12.86 -19.02 -8.57
C LEU A 26 13.50 -19.50 -9.88
N CYS A 27 14.53 -18.80 -10.36
CA CYS A 27 15.22 -19.11 -11.61
C CYS A 27 16.64 -19.59 -11.31
N ASP A 28 17.05 -20.71 -11.90
CA ASP A 28 18.44 -21.20 -11.85
C ASP A 28 19.38 -20.44 -12.82
N ALA A 29 19.03 -19.18 -13.14
CA ALA A 29 19.73 -18.35 -14.11
C ALA A 29 20.79 -17.48 -13.42
N HIS A 30 21.85 -17.14 -14.15
CA HIS A 30 22.89 -16.26 -13.63
C HIS A 30 22.33 -14.83 -13.46
N SER A 31 22.76 -14.12 -12.41
CA SER A 31 22.27 -12.77 -12.09
C SER A 31 22.40 -11.77 -13.25
N HIS A 32 23.45 -11.90 -14.06
CA HIS A 32 23.64 -11.04 -15.23
C HIS A 32 22.57 -11.31 -16.30
N ASP A 33 22.34 -12.58 -16.64
CA ASP A 33 21.34 -12.97 -17.62
C ASP A 33 19.94 -12.55 -17.19
N LEU A 34 19.62 -12.69 -15.91
CA LEU A 34 18.35 -12.22 -15.35
C LEU A 34 18.17 -10.71 -15.52
N SER A 35 19.22 -9.92 -15.28
CA SER A 35 19.19 -8.46 -15.50
C SER A 35 18.96 -8.11 -16.97
N VAL A 36 19.59 -8.84 -17.89
CA VAL A 36 19.38 -8.65 -19.34
C VAL A 36 17.96 -9.04 -19.76
N LEU A 37 17.43 -10.14 -19.23
CA LEU A 37 16.05 -10.58 -19.47
C LEU A 37 15.04 -9.55 -18.98
N LEU A 38 15.19 -9.06 -17.75
CA LEU A 38 14.34 -8.02 -17.18
C LEU A 38 14.38 -6.74 -18.03
N ALA A 39 15.57 -6.27 -18.39
CA ALA A 39 15.71 -5.10 -19.27
C ALA A 39 15.04 -5.30 -20.64
N ARG A 40 15.11 -6.52 -21.19
CA ARG A 40 14.43 -6.87 -22.46
C ARG A 40 12.91 -6.83 -22.29
N LEU A 41 12.36 -7.41 -21.22
CA LEU A 41 10.92 -7.42 -20.94
C LEU A 41 10.36 -6.02 -20.69
N VAL A 42 11.13 -5.15 -20.03
CA VAL A 42 10.78 -3.73 -19.84
C VAL A 42 10.79 -3.00 -21.18
N ARG A 43 11.81 -3.19 -22.01
CA ARG A 43 11.89 -2.57 -23.35
C ARG A 43 10.75 -3.02 -24.28
N GLN A 44 10.29 -4.25 -24.11
CA GLN A 44 9.15 -4.81 -24.84
C GLN A 44 7.80 -4.35 -24.28
N GLY A 45 7.77 -3.54 -23.22
CA GLY A 45 6.54 -3.02 -22.63
C GLY A 45 5.70 -4.08 -21.91
N MET A 46 6.29 -5.22 -21.54
CA MET A 46 5.59 -6.27 -20.78
C MET A 46 5.73 -6.09 -19.27
N LEU A 47 6.85 -5.50 -18.84
CA LEU A 47 7.11 -5.15 -17.45
C LEU A 47 7.36 -3.65 -17.32
N VAL A 48 7.03 -3.11 -16.16
CA VAL A 48 7.45 -1.78 -15.72
C VAL A 48 8.38 -1.96 -14.53
N SER A 49 9.50 -1.24 -14.52
CA SER A 49 10.43 -1.18 -13.41
C SER A 49 10.18 0.06 -12.57
N ASP A 50 10.09 -0.09 -11.26
CA ASP A 50 9.99 1.03 -10.31
C ASP A 50 10.98 0.86 -9.15
N GLY A 51 11.51 1.98 -8.65
CA GLY A 51 12.54 2.01 -7.61
C GLY A 51 13.97 2.16 -8.11
N ARG A 52 14.88 2.51 -7.19
CA ARG A 52 16.31 2.77 -7.47
C ARG A 52 17.19 1.66 -6.90
N ALA A 53 18.15 1.18 -7.70
CA ALA A 53 19.22 0.26 -7.33
C ALA A 53 18.75 -1.04 -6.63
N ARG A 54 19.07 -1.25 -5.36
CA ARG A 54 18.82 -2.51 -4.62
C ARG A 54 17.36 -2.72 -4.21
N GLY A 55 16.48 -1.75 -4.52
CA GLY A 55 15.05 -1.81 -4.24
C GLY A 55 14.17 -1.82 -5.49
N THR A 56 14.73 -2.04 -6.68
CA THR A 56 13.94 -2.07 -7.91
C THR A 56 13.00 -3.28 -7.92
N VAL A 57 11.72 -3.00 -8.10
CA VAL A 57 10.66 -3.98 -8.29
C VAL A 57 10.14 -3.90 -9.73
N TYR A 58 9.68 -5.04 -10.24
CA TYR A 58 9.12 -5.17 -11.57
C TYR A 58 7.68 -5.64 -11.46
N TYR A 59 6.80 -5.10 -12.28
CA TYR A 59 5.39 -5.46 -12.31
C TYR A 59 4.87 -5.45 -13.74
N LEU A 60 3.76 -6.14 -13.99
CA LEU A 60 3.18 -6.22 -15.33
C LEU A 60 2.78 -4.83 -15.82
N ALA A 61 3.09 -4.54 -17.08
CA ALA A 61 2.64 -3.31 -17.71
C ALA A 61 1.10 -3.26 -17.75
N GLY A 62 0.54 -2.13 -17.34
CA GLY A 62 -0.91 -1.95 -17.18
C GLY A 62 -1.46 -2.42 -15.83
N ALA A 63 -0.65 -3.03 -14.96
CA ALA A 63 -1.07 -3.27 -13.58
C ALA A 63 -1.05 -1.94 -12.80
N ALA A 64 -2.21 -1.54 -12.27
CA ALA A 64 -2.30 -0.45 -11.32
C ALA A 64 -1.81 -0.93 -9.95
N LEU A 65 -0.62 -0.51 -9.54
CA LEU A 65 -0.15 -0.76 -8.19
C LEU A 65 -0.87 0.19 -7.22
N PRO A 66 -1.44 -0.32 -6.13
CA PRO A 66 -2.02 0.55 -5.10
C PRO A 66 -0.93 1.46 -4.56
N THR A 67 -1.26 2.73 -4.37
CA THR A 67 -0.45 3.64 -3.55
C THR A 67 -1.11 3.87 -2.20
N PRO A 68 -0.34 4.23 -1.15
CA PRO A 68 -0.92 4.56 0.14
C PRO A 68 -1.97 5.66 0.04
N GLU A 69 -1.76 6.65 -0.82
CA GLU A 69 -2.70 7.75 -1.03
C GLU A 69 -4.02 7.25 -1.61
N ASP A 70 -4.00 6.35 -2.59
CA ASP A 70 -5.23 5.78 -3.17
C ASP A 70 -6.03 4.94 -2.16
N VAL A 71 -5.35 4.30 -1.20
CA VAL A 71 -5.99 3.42 -0.21
C VAL A 71 -6.45 4.19 1.02
N PHE A 72 -5.66 5.16 1.50
CA PHE A 72 -5.91 5.85 2.76
C PHE A 72 -6.49 7.25 2.59
N SER A 73 -6.29 7.96 1.47
CA SER A 73 -6.73 9.36 1.36
C SER A 73 -8.21 9.55 0.98
N GLY A 74 -9.01 8.48 0.98
CA GLY A 74 -10.42 8.54 0.56
C GLY A 74 -10.58 8.73 -0.95
N PRO A 75 -11.80 8.68 -1.50
CA PRO A 75 -11.98 8.78 -2.94
C PRO A 75 -11.57 10.18 -3.39
N LEU A 76 -10.39 10.29 -4.01
CA LEU A 76 -10.17 11.34 -5.00
C LEU A 76 -11.22 11.07 -6.07
N LEU A 77 -12.26 11.90 -6.12
CA LEU A 77 -13.09 11.98 -7.31
C LEU A 77 -12.15 12.06 -8.51
N PRO A 78 -12.38 11.25 -9.56
CA PRO A 78 -11.41 11.08 -10.60
C PRO A 78 -11.14 12.43 -11.28
N ALA A 79 -9.86 12.71 -11.54
CA ALA A 79 -9.49 13.63 -12.59
C ALA A 79 -9.92 13.00 -13.92
N GLU A 80 -11.22 13.03 -14.23
CA GLU A 80 -11.76 12.67 -15.54
C GLU A 80 -11.40 13.79 -16.52
N GLY A 81 -10.19 13.71 -17.04
CA GLY A 81 -9.91 14.11 -18.41
C GLY A 81 -10.54 13.09 -19.35
N ILE A 82 -11.86 13.15 -19.53
CA ILE A 82 -12.54 12.48 -20.64
C ILE A 82 -13.24 13.57 -21.44
N ALA A 83 -12.61 13.94 -22.55
CA ALA A 83 -13.24 14.73 -23.58
C ALA A 83 -14.45 13.98 -24.13
N SER A 84 -15.62 14.61 -24.14
CA SER A 84 -16.68 14.47 -25.16
C SER A 84 -17.80 15.48 -24.91
N THR A 85 -17.73 16.58 -25.65
CA THR A 85 -18.83 17.19 -26.42
C THR A 85 -20.27 16.96 -25.92
N ILE A 86 -20.87 18.01 -25.35
CA ILE A 86 -22.26 18.37 -25.67
C ILE A 86 -22.31 19.88 -25.93
N ASP A 87 -22.77 20.16 -27.12
CA ASP A 87 -23.08 21.44 -27.74
C ASP A 87 -24.37 22.07 -27.17
N SER A 88 -24.60 23.34 -27.52
CA SER A 88 -25.80 24.18 -27.29
C SER A 88 -25.86 24.92 -25.95
N ALA A 89 -25.43 26.19 -25.89
CA ALA A 89 -26.15 27.41 -26.30
C ALA A 89 -27.29 27.80 -25.34
N ASP A 90 -27.15 28.94 -24.64
CA ASP A 90 -27.85 30.19 -24.99
C ASP A 90 -27.50 31.37 -24.03
N SER A 91 -27.22 32.52 -24.65
CA SER A 91 -27.43 33.94 -24.25
C SER A 91 -26.96 34.56 -22.91
N LEU A 92 -26.02 35.51 -23.08
CA LEU A 92 -25.70 36.73 -22.31
C LEU A 92 -26.88 37.76 -22.30
N PRO A 93 -26.86 38.96 -21.65
CA PRO A 93 -25.70 39.71 -21.10
C PRO A 93 -25.87 40.48 -19.76
N GLY A 94 -24.73 40.81 -19.15
CA GLY A 94 -24.42 42.19 -18.74
C GLY A 94 -24.64 42.58 -17.27
N ARG A 95 -23.55 42.94 -16.57
CA ARG A 95 -23.25 44.30 -16.07
C ARG A 95 -22.06 44.31 -15.10
N LEU A 96 -21.02 45.04 -15.47
CA LEU A 96 -20.04 45.70 -14.57
C LEU A 96 -20.31 47.23 -14.68
N PRO A 97 -19.70 48.16 -13.91
CA PRO A 97 -18.57 48.01 -12.96
C PRO A 97 -18.69 48.87 -11.66
N VAL A 98 -17.62 48.82 -10.86
CA VAL A 98 -17.06 49.87 -9.97
C VAL A 98 -17.44 49.83 -8.48
N GLY A 99 -16.40 49.74 -7.64
CA GLY A 99 -16.32 50.64 -6.48
C GLY A 99 -15.85 50.03 -5.15
N GLY A 100 -14.53 49.90 -4.96
CA GLY A 100 -13.82 50.42 -3.79
C GLY A 100 -14.02 49.82 -2.39
N SER A 101 -13.02 50.13 -1.56
CA SER A 101 -12.96 50.08 -0.10
C SER A 101 -12.55 48.77 0.57
N GLU A 102 -11.31 48.86 1.03
CA GLU A 102 -10.64 48.14 2.10
C GLU A 102 -11.55 47.92 3.31
N HIS A 103 -11.81 46.67 3.67
CA HIS A 103 -12.14 46.34 5.05
C HIS A 103 -11.58 44.98 5.45
N SER A 104 -10.79 45.00 6.51
CA SER A 104 -10.14 43.84 7.12
C SER A 104 -11.18 42.89 7.70
N GLN A 105 -11.13 41.63 7.30
CA GLN A 105 -11.60 40.50 8.10
C GLN A 105 -10.55 39.40 8.02
N PRO A 106 -10.07 38.85 9.15
CA PRO A 106 -9.45 37.54 9.14
C PRO A 106 -10.61 36.52 9.16
N SER A 107 -11.21 36.23 8.01
CA SER A 107 -12.04 35.04 7.89
C SER A 107 -11.11 33.84 7.81
N SER A 108 -11.05 33.13 8.92
CA SER A 108 -10.39 31.85 9.10
C SER A 108 -10.94 30.81 8.10
N GLU A 109 -10.39 30.80 6.89
CA GLU A 109 -10.61 29.76 5.88
C GLU A 109 -9.64 28.59 6.08
N HIS A 110 -9.66 27.99 7.27
CA HIS A 110 -9.02 26.70 7.46
C HIS A 110 -9.85 25.84 8.40
N SER A 111 -10.14 24.60 7.95
CA SER A 111 -10.61 23.43 8.72
C SER A 111 -12.04 22.97 8.44
N GLN A 112 -12.41 22.71 7.18
CA GLN A 112 -13.65 21.97 6.87
C GLN A 112 -13.49 20.64 6.08
N PRO A 113 -12.35 20.28 5.44
CA PRO A 113 -12.33 19.00 4.71
C PRO A 113 -12.33 17.76 5.63
N SER A 114 -11.78 17.84 6.84
CA SER A 114 -11.46 16.66 7.68
C SER A 114 -12.66 15.83 8.13
N SER A 115 -13.84 16.45 8.28
CA SER A 115 -15.02 15.77 8.84
C SER A 115 -15.75 14.86 7.84
N GLU A 116 -15.78 15.23 6.55
CA GLU A 116 -16.39 14.41 5.51
C GLU A 116 -15.49 13.24 5.12
N TYR A 117 -14.17 13.46 5.02
CA TYR A 117 -13.20 12.39 4.75
C TYR A 117 -13.18 11.33 5.87
N SER A 118 -13.37 11.75 7.12
CA SER A 118 -13.42 10.83 8.27
C SER A 118 -14.67 9.94 8.25
N LYS A 119 -15.82 10.46 7.78
CA LYS A 119 -17.06 9.69 7.62
C LYS A 119 -16.97 8.71 6.45
N ALA A 120 -16.49 9.15 5.29
CA ALA A 120 -16.30 8.28 4.13
C ALA A 120 -15.35 7.10 4.44
N ARG A 121 -14.33 7.30 5.28
CA ARG A 121 -13.45 6.22 5.76
C ARG A 121 -14.10 5.28 6.78
N GLN A 122 -15.13 5.71 7.50
CA GLN A 122 -15.90 4.83 8.38
C GLN A 122 -16.82 3.91 7.58
N ASP A 123 -17.42 4.43 6.50
CA ASP A 123 -18.33 3.66 5.64
C ASP A 123 -17.61 2.56 4.84
N LEU A 124 -16.30 2.71 4.63
CA LEU A 124 -15.45 1.73 3.96
C LEU A 124 -14.87 0.67 4.92
N ARG A 125 -15.40 0.52 6.14
CA ARG A 125 -14.91 -0.49 7.10
C ARG A 125 -15.83 -1.70 7.16
N ASP A 126 -15.23 -2.86 7.42
CA ASP A 126 -15.98 -4.08 7.72
C ASP A 126 -16.46 -4.14 9.18
N ALA A 127 -17.18 -5.21 9.52
CA ALA A 127 -17.70 -5.44 10.88
C ALA A 127 -16.61 -5.51 11.97
N GLU A 128 -15.36 -5.81 11.59
CA GLU A 128 -14.23 -5.87 12.51
C GLU A 128 -13.47 -4.54 12.61
N GLY A 129 -13.93 -3.51 11.89
CA GLY A 129 -13.33 -2.17 11.87
C GLY A 129 -12.13 -2.04 10.93
N ARG A 130 -11.88 -3.01 10.04
CA ARG A 130 -10.76 -2.98 9.08
C ARG A 130 -11.18 -2.23 7.82
N LEU A 131 -10.27 -1.46 7.24
CA LEU A 131 -10.50 -0.67 6.04
C LEU A 131 -10.56 -1.58 4.80
N LEU A 132 -11.62 -1.45 4.01
CA LEU A 132 -11.81 -2.11 2.72
C LEU A 132 -11.36 -1.18 1.60
N SER A 133 -10.52 -1.70 0.70
CA SER A 133 -10.13 -1.01 -0.52
C SER A 133 -10.21 -1.96 -1.71
N PRO A 134 -10.81 -1.57 -2.84
CA PRO A 134 -10.88 -2.40 -4.03
C PRO A 134 -9.50 -2.62 -4.68
N LEU A 135 -8.50 -1.82 -4.30
CA LEU A 135 -7.14 -1.91 -4.84
C LEU A 135 -6.29 -2.97 -4.12
N LEU A 136 -6.77 -3.52 -3.01
CA LEU A 136 -6.11 -4.56 -2.23
C LEU A 136 -6.95 -5.84 -2.22
N ASP A 137 -6.30 -7.00 -2.18
CA ASP A 137 -6.99 -8.30 -2.09
C ASP A 137 -7.49 -8.63 -0.68
N ARG A 138 -7.10 -7.83 0.31
CA ARG A 138 -7.37 -8.06 1.73
C ARG A 138 -7.62 -6.74 2.45
N PRO A 139 -8.44 -6.75 3.52
CA PRO A 139 -8.69 -5.56 4.32
C PRO A 139 -7.42 -5.06 5.00
N VAL A 140 -7.39 -3.78 5.38
CA VAL A 140 -6.25 -3.12 6.01
C VAL A 140 -6.58 -2.72 7.44
N LEU A 141 -5.70 -3.09 8.35
CA LEU A 141 -5.70 -2.69 9.73
C LEU A 141 -4.77 -1.47 9.89
N ASP A 142 -5.39 -0.29 9.88
CA ASP A 142 -4.73 1.01 9.98
C ASP A 142 -4.84 1.64 11.38
N ASP A 143 -5.94 1.39 12.09
CA ASP A 143 -6.13 1.88 13.44
C ASP A 143 -6.76 0.86 14.38
N LEU A 144 -6.17 0.72 15.58
CA LEU A 144 -6.67 -0.11 16.68
C LEU A 144 -7.88 0.51 17.37
N GLY A 145 -8.03 1.84 17.35
CA GLY A 145 -9.10 2.53 18.09
C GLY A 145 -10.51 2.31 17.52
N VAL A 146 -10.61 1.83 16.27
CA VAL A 146 -11.86 1.61 15.54
C VAL A 146 -12.20 0.13 15.38
N LEU A 147 -11.36 -0.77 15.88
CA LEU A 147 -11.59 -2.22 15.75
C LEU A 147 -12.69 -2.70 16.68
N ALA A 148 -13.38 -3.76 16.26
CA ALA A 148 -14.29 -4.47 17.14
C ALA A 148 -13.53 -5.00 18.38
N PRO A 149 -14.09 -4.85 19.60
CA PRO A 149 -13.38 -5.22 20.83
C PRO A 149 -12.94 -6.70 20.88
N GLY A 150 -13.76 -7.61 20.33
CA GLY A 150 -13.43 -9.04 20.28
C GLY A 150 -12.24 -9.33 19.38
N PHE A 151 -12.20 -8.73 18.20
CA PHE A 151 -11.08 -8.88 17.26
C PHE A 151 -9.80 -8.22 17.78
N LEU A 152 -9.91 -7.04 18.39
CA LEU A 152 -8.79 -6.40 19.08
C LEU A 152 -8.21 -7.31 20.17
N ALA A 153 -9.05 -7.90 21.02
CA ALA A 153 -8.61 -8.82 22.07
C ALA A 153 -7.91 -10.06 21.49
N GLN A 154 -8.41 -10.60 20.37
CA GLN A 154 -7.76 -11.70 19.65
C GLN A 154 -6.36 -11.31 19.16
N LEU A 155 -6.22 -10.14 18.52
CA LEU A 155 -4.92 -9.64 18.05
C LEU A 155 -3.95 -9.39 19.22
N GLN A 156 -4.45 -8.86 20.34
CA GLN A 156 -3.65 -8.68 21.54
C GLN A 156 -3.19 -10.01 22.14
N ALA A 157 -4.03 -11.05 22.11
CA ALA A 157 -3.66 -12.39 22.56
C ALA A 157 -2.55 -13.00 21.68
N LEU A 158 -2.63 -12.83 20.35
CA LEU A 158 -1.58 -13.23 19.43
C LEU A 158 -0.27 -12.46 19.66
N ALA A 159 -0.38 -11.16 19.95
CA ALA A 159 0.76 -10.29 20.22
C ALA A 159 1.31 -10.41 21.65
N ALA A 160 0.60 -11.07 22.57
CA ALA A 160 0.98 -11.14 23.99
C ALA A 160 2.41 -11.67 24.21
N PRO A 161 2.88 -12.73 23.51
CA PRO A 161 4.26 -13.20 23.63
C PRO A 161 5.27 -12.11 23.29
N ALA A 162 4.97 -11.25 22.31
CA ALA A 162 5.81 -10.13 21.90
C ALA A 162 6.03 -9.11 23.02
N ARG A 163 5.01 -8.88 23.84
CA ARG A 163 5.01 -7.88 24.91
C ARG A 163 5.58 -8.42 26.21
N SER A 164 5.49 -9.72 26.47
CA SER A 164 5.90 -10.33 27.75
C SER A 164 7.41 -10.49 27.96
N GLY A 165 8.26 -10.19 26.96
CA GLY A 165 9.71 -10.24 27.13
C GLY A 165 10.53 -10.22 25.84
N ARG A 166 11.82 -10.56 25.95
CA ARG A 166 12.70 -10.75 24.78
C ARG A 166 12.37 -12.10 24.14
N LEU A 167 11.87 -12.07 22.90
CA LEU A 167 11.73 -13.28 22.10
C LEU A 167 12.93 -13.48 21.20
N GLY A 168 13.16 -14.74 20.84
CA GLY A 168 14.02 -15.07 19.71
C GLY A 168 13.49 -14.48 18.40
N MET A 169 14.38 -14.37 17.43
CA MET A 169 14.06 -13.82 16.11
C MET A 169 12.90 -14.59 15.43
N ASP A 170 12.96 -15.91 15.43
CA ASP A 170 11.96 -16.77 14.77
C ASP A 170 10.59 -16.70 15.45
N GLN A 171 10.57 -16.63 16.79
CA GLN A 171 9.32 -16.49 17.55
C GLN A 171 8.65 -15.14 17.27
N MET A 172 9.42 -14.05 17.20
CA MET A 172 8.88 -12.74 16.82
C MET A 172 8.33 -12.76 15.39
N GLN A 173 9.03 -13.38 14.45
CA GLN A 173 8.57 -13.52 13.07
C GLN A 173 7.27 -14.35 12.99
N ALA A 174 7.16 -15.44 13.75
CA ALA A 174 5.93 -16.23 13.84
C ALA A 174 4.74 -15.42 14.37
N VAL A 175 4.95 -14.61 15.41
CA VAL A 175 3.92 -13.70 15.93
C VAL A 175 3.50 -12.67 14.87
N ILE A 176 4.46 -12.08 14.16
CA ILE A 176 4.16 -11.12 13.08
C ILE A 176 3.33 -11.79 11.98
N CYS A 177 3.68 -13.01 11.55
CA CYS A 177 2.90 -13.77 10.58
C CYS A 177 1.47 -14.07 11.06
N ALA A 178 1.30 -14.44 12.33
CA ALA A 178 -0.03 -14.72 12.88
C ALA A 178 -0.91 -13.45 12.93
N VAL A 179 -0.32 -12.31 13.33
CA VAL A 179 -1.02 -11.02 13.34
C VAL A 179 -1.35 -10.54 11.93
N CYS A 180 -0.48 -10.80 10.94
CA CYS A 180 -0.68 -10.38 9.55
C CYS A 180 -1.50 -11.40 8.72
N GLU A 181 -2.08 -12.42 9.35
CA GLU A 181 -2.79 -13.47 8.64
C GLU A 181 -4.17 -12.98 8.15
N GLY A 182 -4.37 -13.06 6.84
CA GLY A 182 -5.65 -12.76 6.21
C GLY A 182 -6.02 -11.27 6.09
N HIS A 183 -5.15 -10.36 6.52
CA HIS A 183 -5.32 -8.91 6.40
C HIS A 183 -3.98 -8.18 6.34
N TYR A 184 -3.96 -6.98 5.78
CA TYR A 184 -2.80 -6.10 5.81
C TYR A 184 -2.75 -5.38 7.16
N VAL A 185 -1.57 -5.22 7.75
CA VAL A 185 -1.38 -4.46 8.98
C VAL A 185 -0.35 -3.37 8.74
N THR A 186 -0.70 -2.12 9.04
CA THR A 186 0.23 -0.99 8.89
C THR A 186 1.41 -1.10 9.85
N ARG A 187 2.56 -0.53 9.46
CA ARG A 187 3.76 -0.51 10.31
C ARG A 187 3.50 0.10 11.69
N ALA A 188 2.70 1.16 11.74
CA ALA A 188 2.33 1.84 12.98
C ALA A 188 1.50 0.94 13.90
N VAL A 189 0.57 0.16 13.36
CA VAL A 189 -0.22 -0.78 14.16
C VAL A 189 0.62 -1.96 14.65
N LEU A 190 1.46 -2.56 13.80
CA LEU A 190 2.37 -3.63 14.24
C LEU A 190 3.25 -3.18 15.42
N ALA A 191 3.81 -1.98 15.34
CA ALA A 191 4.60 -1.39 16.40
C ALA A 191 3.81 -1.25 17.72
N ARG A 192 2.55 -0.76 17.64
CA ARG A 192 1.66 -0.63 18.80
C ARG A 192 1.24 -1.98 19.39
N LEU A 193 0.87 -2.94 18.55
CA LEU A 193 0.45 -4.28 19.00
C LEU A 193 1.59 -5.04 19.68
N LEU A 194 2.80 -4.96 19.13
CA LEU A 194 3.96 -5.72 19.59
C LEU A 194 4.79 -4.96 20.64
N ASP A 195 4.45 -3.70 20.92
CA ASP A 195 5.15 -2.81 21.84
C ASP A 195 6.64 -2.65 21.49
N ARG A 196 6.91 -2.29 20.23
CA ARG A 196 8.26 -2.14 19.66
C ARG A 196 8.35 -0.89 18.79
N SER A 197 9.58 -0.42 18.57
CA SER A 197 9.78 0.71 17.67
C SER A 197 9.53 0.32 16.20
N PRO A 198 8.81 1.13 15.42
CA PRO A 198 8.51 0.84 14.01
C PRO A 198 9.75 0.59 13.15
N ASP A 199 10.82 1.34 13.40
CA ASP A 199 12.05 1.26 12.61
C ASP A 199 12.89 0.02 12.94
N ALA A 200 13.07 -0.31 14.23
CA ALA A 200 13.78 -1.54 14.61
C ALA A 200 13.02 -2.78 14.11
N LEU A 201 11.69 -2.78 14.23
CA LEU A 201 10.87 -3.88 13.75
C LEU A 201 10.98 -4.06 12.23
N ARG A 202 11.05 -2.94 11.49
CA ARG A 202 11.30 -2.95 10.04
C ARG A 202 12.66 -3.55 9.70
N GLN A 203 13.72 -3.08 10.33
CA GLN A 203 15.10 -3.46 9.99
C GLN A 203 15.40 -4.91 10.40
N THR A 204 14.99 -5.31 11.61
CA THR A 204 15.37 -6.60 12.20
C THR A 204 14.45 -7.74 11.77
N HIS A 205 13.14 -7.51 11.61
CA HIS A 205 12.18 -8.60 11.36
C HIS A 205 11.50 -8.48 10.00
N ILE A 206 10.80 -7.37 9.71
CA ILE A 206 9.98 -7.27 8.49
C ILE A 206 10.83 -7.34 7.21
N SER A 207 11.94 -6.60 7.13
CA SER A 207 12.74 -6.56 5.88
C SER A 207 13.30 -7.93 5.52
N PRO A 208 13.83 -8.74 6.46
CA PRO A 208 14.10 -10.16 6.22
C PRO A 208 12.87 -10.96 5.77
N MET A 209 11.73 -10.82 6.45
CA MET A 209 10.51 -11.59 6.14
C MET A 209 9.91 -11.27 4.77
N VAL A 210 10.00 -10.02 4.31
CA VAL A 210 9.58 -9.64 2.96
C VAL A 210 10.52 -10.23 1.92
N ARG A 211 11.83 -10.23 2.17
CA ARG A 211 12.82 -10.84 1.27
C ARG A 211 12.62 -12.34 1.12
N SER A 212 12.30 -13.04 2.20
CA SER A 212 12.05 -14.49 2.19
C SER A 212 10.63 -14.88 1.77
N GLY A 213 9.78 -13.91 1.39
CA GLY A 213 8.40 -14.15 0.97
C GLY A 213 7.40 -14.48 2.09
N MET A 214 7.82 -14.46 3.36
CA MET A 214 6.91 -14.67 4.51
C MET A 214 5.91 -13.53 4.66
N LEU A 215 6.29 -12.31 4.27
CA LEU A 215 5.39 -11.15 4.23
C LEU A 215 5.33 -10.54 2.84
N GLN A 216 4.17 -9.98 2.49
CA GLN A 216 3.93 -9.22 1.27
C GLN A 216 3.63 -7.76 1.59
N LEU A 217 4.14 -6.86 0.77
CA LEU A 217 3.89 -5.41 0.86
C LEU A 217 2.50 -5.07 0.31
N ALA A 218 1.82 -4.11 0.92
CA ALA A 218 0.62 -3.51 0.34
C ALA A 218 0.98 -2.55 -0.80
N PHE A 219 2.07 -1.79 -0.65
CA PHE A 219 2.48 -0.75 -1.59
C PHE A 219 3.92 -0.95 -2.10
N PRO A 220 4.14 -1.88 -3.05
CA PRO A 220 5.50 -2.25 -3.48
C PRO A 220 6.31 -1.11 -4.10
N SER A 221 5.66 -0.13 -4.74
CA SER A 221 6.29 1.06 -5.33
C SER A 221 6.88 2.01 -4.29
N LYS A 222 6.32 2.02 -3.07
CA LYS A 222 6.73 2.91 -1.96
C LYS A 222 7.11 2.10 -0.72
N PRO A 223 8.18 1.27 -0.75
CA PRO A 223 8.49 0.31 0.31
C PRO A 223 8.85 0.95 1.66
N THR A 224 9.39 2.17 1.65
CA THR A 224 9.80 2.89 2.86
C THR A 224 8.73 3.83 3.41
N HIS A 225 7.58 3.94 2.74
CA HIS A 225 6.49 4.83 3.14
C HIS A 225 6.02 4.56 4.58
N GLU A 226 5.54 5.59 5.25
CA GLU A 226 5.09 5.49 6.65
C GLU A 226 3.83 4.64 6.80
N GLN A 227 2.90 4.76 5.84
CA GLN A 227 1.67 3.97 5.76
C GLN A 227 1.87 2.61 5.08
N GLN A 228 3.11 2.14 4.92
CA GLN A 228 3.34 0.80 4.42
C GLN A 228 2.64 -0.24 5.31
N ALA A 229 2.00 -1.22 4.67
CA ALA A 229 1.32 -2.31 5.35
C ALA A 229 1.79 -3.67 4.85
N TYR A 230 1.64 -4.69 5.69
CA TYR A 230 2.19 -6.01 5.46
C TYR A 230 1.12 -7.06 5.72
N LYS A 231 1.06 -8.09 4.86
CA LYS A 231 0.25 -9.29 5.09
C LYS A 231 1.12 -10.53 5.02
N THR A 232 0.67 -11.63 5.60
CA THR A 232 1.36 -12.92 5.46
C THR A 232 1.30 -13.40 4.01
N GLY A 233 2.46 -13.78 3.48
CA GLY A 233 2.59 -14.34 2.14
C GLY A 233 1.91 -15.71 2.05
N LYS A 234 1.44 -16.07 0.86
CA LYS A 234 1.06 -17.46 0.57
C LYS A 234 2.33 -18.22 0.21
N LEU A 235 2.68 -19.22 1.00
CA LEU A 235 3.68 -20.24 0.65
C LEU A 235 3.20 -21.05 -0.55
#